data_AF-A0A383AUQ7-F1
#
_entry.id   AF-A0A383AUQ7-F1
#
_cell.length_a   1.000
_cell.length_b   1.000
_cell.length_c   1.000
_cell.angle_alpha   90.00
_cell.angle_beta   90.00
_cell.angle_gamma   90.00
#
_symmetry.space_group_name_H-M   'P 1'
#
loop_
_entity.id
_entity.type
_entity.pdbx_description
1 polymer ?
#
loop_
_entity_poly.entity_id
_entity_poly.type
_entity_poly.pdbx_seq_one_letter_code
_entity_poly.pdbx_strand_id
1 'polypeptide(L)'
;VSSVINHASDCHDRPARSRATKIDIPTGACRWIAAGFAGLLCLPGTLGAADVITGIDVRGNTRTHREVILRELLFEPGDTLASAALTESERNLRRLLFLGHVNIYSKPVAPGSVAVAVLVEDLYARTLSPLFSGDDEEVSYGAVAVDYNLLGRGRTARLTAFDDA
;
A
#
# COMPACT_ATOMS: atom_id res chain seq x y z
N VAL A 1 53.47 -3.81 29.01
CA VAL A 1 53.23 -4.23 30.42
C VAL A 1 52.02 -3.45 30.91
N SER A 2 51.06 -4.19 31.47
CA SER A 2 49.71 -3.79 31.86
C SER A 2 49.59 -2.51 32.68
N SER A 3 48.48 -1.78 32.47
CA SER A 3 47.66 -1.31 33.59
C SER A 3 46.25 -0.98 33.10
N VAL A 4 45.30 -1.76 33.62
CA VAL A 4 43.86 -1.62 33.51
C VAL A 4 43.42 -0.75 34.67
N ILE A 5 42.69 0.34 34.42
CA ILE A 5 41.79 0.94 35.40
C ILE A 5 40.49 1.31 34.68
N ASN A 6 39.44 0.56 35.01
CA ASN A 6 38.06 0.79 34.60
C ASN A 6 37.54 2.08 35.26
N HIS A 7 36.97 2.99 34.47
CA HIS A 7 36.04 3.99 34.98
C HIS A 7 34.69 3.75 34.30
N ALA A 8 33.84 3.01 35.02
CA ALA A 8 32.44 2.86 34.70
C ALA A 8 31.72 4.12 35.20
N SER A 9 30.96 4.80 34.34
CA SER A 9 29.84 5.67 34.74
C SER A 9 28.95 5.99 33.54
N ASP A 10 27.81 5.31 33.56
CA ASP A 10 26.47 5.83 33.32
C ASP A 10 25.92 5.92 31.89
N CYS A 11 25.15 4.87 31.58
CA CYS A 11 24.24 4.74 30.46
C CYS A 11 22.94 5.48 30.80
N HIS A 12 22.65 6.60 30.12
CA HIS A 12 21.34 7.24 30.21
C HIS A 12 20.35 6.53 29.27
N ASP A 13 19.86 5.38 29.73
CA ASP A 13 18.79 4.62 29.09
C ASP A 13 17.45 5.32 29.32
N ARG A 14 16.79 5.73 28.23
CA ARG A 14 15.39 6.19 28.25
C ARG A 14 14.47 4.97 28.27
N PRO A 15 13.61 4.75 29.27
CA PRO A 15 12.65 3.68 29.19
C PRO A 15 11.56 4.01 28.16
N ALA A 16 11.45 3.15 27.16
CA ALA A 16 10.32 3.04 26.25
C ALA A 16 9.05 2.73 27.04
N ARG A 17 8.07 3.63 26.98
CA ARG A 17 6.76 3.47 27.62
C ARG A 17 5.89 2.56 26.76
N SER A 18 5.96 1.25 27.01
CA SER A 18 5.01 0.27 26.48
C SER A 18 3.64 0.48 27.16
N ARG A 19 2.71 1.10 26.43
CA ARG A 19 1.30 1.14 26.81
C ARG A 19 0.64 -0.17 26.35
N ALA A 20 0.93 -1.25 27.06
CA ALA A 20 0.09 -2.45 27.02
C ALA A 20 -1.19 -2.13 27.80
N THR A 21 -2.29 -1.89 27.08
CA THR A 21 -3.63 -1.88 27.63
C THR A 21 -3.95 -3.28 28.16
N LYS A 22 -3.72 -3.48 29.44
CA LYS A 22 -4.27 -4.59 30.20
C LYS A 22 -5.79 -4.37 30.27
N ILE A 23 -6.54 -5.12 29.47
CA ILE A 23 -7.99 -5.22 29.62
C ILE A 23 -8.20 -6.10 30.85
N ASP A 24 -8.43 -5.45 31.98
CA ASP A 24 -8.91 -6.11 33.19
C ASP A 24 -10.38 -6.50 32.95
N ILE A 25 -10.61 -7.78 32.68
CA ILE A 25 -11.95 -8.38 32.73
C ILE A 25 -12.24 -8.67 34.20
N PRO A 26 -13.29 -8.11 34.82
CA PRO A 26 -13.67 -8.48 36.17
C PRO A 26 -14.18 -9.93 36.16
N THR A 27 -13.49 -10.78 36.90
CA THR A 27 -13.93 -12.10 37.35
C THR A 27 -15.13 -11.93 38.28
N GLY A 28 -16.30 -11.66 37.68
CA GLY A 28 -17.60 -11.79 38.31
C GLY A 28 -17.99 -13.27 38.29
N ALA A 29 -17.97 -13.89 39.47
CA ALA A 29 -18.41 -15.26 39.70
C ALA A 29 -19.85 -15.48 39.19
N CYS A 30 -19.98 -16.16 38.05
CA CYS A 30 -21.26 -16.69 37.58
C CYS A 30 -21.40 -18.12 38.10
N ARG A 31 -21.93 -18.26 39.33
CA ARG A 31 -22.44 -19.52 39.86
C ARG A 31 -23.66 -19.92 39.05
N TRP A 32 -23.48 -20.82 38.07
CA TRP A 32 -24.60 -21.47 37.39
C TRP A 32 -24.96 -22.76 38.11
N ILE A 33 -26.17 -22.77 38.66
CA ILE A 33 -26.86 -23.97 39.12
C ILE A 33 -27.18 -24.82 37.89
N ALA A 34 -26.83 -26.10 37.97
CA ALA A 34 -27.20 -27.11 37.01
C ALA A 34 -28.72 -27.35 37.01
N ALA A 35 -29.37 -27.19 35.86
CA ALA A 35 -30.60 -27.88 35.51
C ALA A 35 -30.76 -27.85 33.99
N GLY A 36 -30.93 -29.02 33.38
CA GLY A 36 -30.85 -29.21 31.94
C GLY A 36 -31.93 -28.48 31.13
N PHE A 37 -31.58 -28.17 29.90
CA PHE A 37 -32.49 -28.29 28.76
C PHE A 37 -31.66 -28.50 27.49
N ALA A 38 -31.88 -29.66 26.88
CA ALA A 38 -31.40 -29.97 25.54
C ALA A 38 -31.87 -28.89 24.57
N GLY A 39 -30.93 -28.29 23.86
CA GLY A 39 -31.20 -27.20 22.94
C GLY A 39 -29.90 -26.58 22.46
N LEU A 40 -28.97 -27.42 22.00
CA LEU A 40 -27.84 -26.97 21.22
C LEU A 40 -28.40 -26.46 19.88
N LEU A 41 -28.91 -25.23 19.89
CA LEU A 41 -29.17 -24.45 18.69
C LEU A 41 -27.79 -24.10 18.14
N CYS A 42 -27.24 -25.01 17.34
CA CYS A 42 -26.14 -24.73 16.45
C CYS A 42 -26.66 -23.69 15.46
N LEU A 43 -26.49 -22.41 15.79
CA LEU A 43 -26.62 -21.35 14.80
C LEU A 43 -25.69 -21.76 13.66
N PRO A 44 -26.19 -21.91 12.42
CA PRO A 44 -25.30 -22.17 11.31
C PRO A 44 -24.43 -20.93 11.17
N GLY A 45 -23.18 -21.05 11.62
CA GLY A 45 -22.14 -20.11 11.22
C GLY A 45 -22.13 -20.16 9.71
N THR A 46 -22.64 -19.11 9.06
CA THR A 46 -22.44 -18.90 7.65
C THR A 46 -20.93 -18.72 7.50
N LEU A 47 -20.21 -19.82 7.26
CA LEU A 47 -18.91 -19.80 6.65
C LEU A 47 -19.10 -19.01 5.37
N GLY A 48 -18.70 -17.73 5.40
CA GLY A 48 -18.83 -16.84 4.27
C GLY A 48 -18.21 -17.54 3.08
N ALA A 49 -19.04 -17.84 2.08
CA ALA A 49 -18.54 -18.33 0.81
C ALA A 49 -17.48 -17.31 0.36
N ALA A 50 -16.30 -17.81 0.02
CA ALA A 50 -15.24 -16.93 -0.43
C ALA A 50 -15.70 -16.33 -1.77
N ASP A 51 -15.88 -15.01 -1.81
CA ASP A 51 -16.45 -14.35 -2.98
C ASP A 51 -15.47 -14.44 -4.15
N VAL A 52 -15.96 -14.92 -5.31
CA VAL A 52 -15.19 -15.01 -6.54
C VAL A 52 -15.30 -13.70 -7.32
N ILE A 53 -14.16 -13.20 -7.81
CA ILE A 53 -14.10 -11.95 -8.57
C ILE A 53 -14.69 -12.20 -9.96
N THR A 54 -15.81 -11.56 -10.29
CA THR A 54 -16.44 -11.68 -11.62
C THR A 54 -15.80 -10.74 -12.64
N GLY A 55 -15.29 -9.59 -12.19
CA GLY A 55 -14.71 -8.59 -13.07
C GLY A 55 -14.10 -7.40 -12.33
N ILE A 56 -13.23 -6.69 -13.06
CA ILE A 56 -12.51 -5.52 -12.56
C ILE A 56 -12.80 -4.33 -13.48
N ASP A 57 -13.42 -3.30 -12.93
CA ASP A 57 -13.73 -2.04 -13.62
C ASP A 57 -12.73 -0.96 -13.19
N VAL A 58 -12.03 -0.35 -14.15
CA VAL A 58 -11.01 0.68 -13.89
C VAL A 58 -11.55 2.01 -14.41
N ARG A 59 -11.55 3.04 -13.56
CA ARG A 59 -12.11 4.35 -13.88
C ARG A 59 -11.15 5.49 -13.52
N GLY A 60 -11.19 6.55 -14.33
CA GLY A 60 -10.40 7.76 -14.14
C GLY A 60 -9.02 7.74 -14.83
N ASN A 61 -8.69 6.65 -15.53
CA ASN A 61 -7.50 6.55 -16.37
C ASN A 61 -7.75 7.24 -17.73
N THR A 62 -7.29 8.49 -17.89
CA THR A 62 -7.52 9.28 -19.11
C THR A 62 -6.37 9.18 -20.12
N ARG A 63 -5.13 9.20 -19.62
CA ARG A 63 -3.88 9.07 -20.39
C ARG A 63 -3.22 7.72 -20.13
N THR A 64 -3.31 7.22 -18.91
CA THR A 64 -2.75 5.91 -18.53
C THR A 64 -3.59 4.77 -19.10
N HIS A 65 -2.92 3.80 -19.72
CA HIS A 65 -3.54 2.59 -20.26
C HIS A 65 -4.09 1.70 -19.13
N ARG A 66 -5.25 1.07 -19.34
CA ARG A 66 -5.86 0.18 -18.36
C ARG A 66 -4.95 -1.00 -18.01
N GLU A 67 -4.22 -1.51 -18.99
CA GLU A 67 -3.31 -2.65 -18.85
C GLU A 67 -2.19 -2.37 -17.84
N VAL A 68 -1.77 -1.11 -17.72
CA VAL A 68 -0.75 -0.67 -16.75
C VAL A 68 -1.28 -0.70 -15.33
N ILE A 69 -2.58 -0.47 -15.14
CA ILE A 69 -3.20 -0.54 -13.81
C ILE A 69 -3.46 -2.00 -13.45
N LEU A 70 -3.95 -2.80 -14.41
CA LEU A 70 -4.27 -4.20 -14.19
C LEU A 70 -3.05 -5.04 -13.79
N ARG A 71 -1.87 -4.79 -14.37
CA ARG A 71 -0.64 -5.54 -14.04
C ARG A 71 -0.12 -5.34 -12.60
N GLU A 72 -0.57 -4.29 -11.91
CA GLU A 72 -0.16 -4.01 -10.52
C GLU A 72 -1.13 -4.64 -9.50
N LEU A 73 -2.27 -5.15 -9.97
CA LEU A 73 -3.23 -5.86 -9.15
C LEU A 73 -2.73 -7.28 -8.88
N LEU A 74 -2.96 -7.76 -7.66
CA LEU A 74 -2.57 -9.10 -7.21
C LEU A 74 -3.68 -10.14 -7.39
N PHE A 75 -4.69 -9.82 -8.19
CA PHE A 75 -5.87 -10.64 -8.41
C PHE A 75 -6.42 -10.41 -9.81
N GLU A 76 -7.02 -11.45 -10.37
CA GLU A 76 -7.65 -11.43 -11.68
C GLU A 76 -9.12 -11.90 -11.58
N PRO A 77 -9.96 -11.60 -12.59
CA PRO A 77 -11.30 -12.19 -12.65
C PRO A 77 -11.21 -13.72 -12.65
N GLY A 78 -11.97 -14.35 -11.76
CA GLY A 78 -11.92 -15.79 -11.50
C GLY A 78 -11.24 -16.15 -10.17
N ASP A 79 -10.43 -15.25 -9.60
CA ASP A 79 -9.79 -15.47 -8.32
C ASP A 79 -10.74 -15.30 -7.13
N THR A 80 -10.38 -15.91 -6.02
CA THR A 80 -11.05 -15.69 -4.74
C THR A 80 -10.60 -14.36 -4.14
N LEU A 81 -11.53 -13.51 -3.71
CA LEU A 81 -11.24 -12.20 -3.17
C LEU A 81 -10.58 -12.29 -1.78
N ALA A 82 -9.29 -11.95 -1.71
CA ALA A 82 -8.59 -11.76 -0.45
C ALA A 82 -8.49 -10.27 -0.08
N SER A 83 -8.86 -9.90 1.15
CA SER A 83 -8.76 -8.52 1.64
C SER A 83 -7.32 -7.99 1.60
N ALA A 84 -6.34 -8.84 1.93
CA ALA A 84 -4.92 -8.50 1.86
C ALA A 84 -4.47 -8.15 0.42
N ALA A 85 -5.00 -8.88 -0.58
CA ALA A 85 -4.67 -8.61 -1.98
C ALA A 85 -5.21 -7.25 -2.45
N LEU A 86 -6.41 -6.85 -1.98
CA LEU A 86 -6.94 -5.50 -2.24
C LEU A 86 -6.02 -4.41 -1.68
N THR A 87 -5.64 -4.52 -0.41
CA THR A 87 -4.81 -3.51 0.27
C THR A 87 -3.41 -3.42 -0.35
N GLU A 88 -2.77 -4.54 -0.66
CA GLU A 88 -1.45 -4.53 -1.30
C GLU A 88 -1.51 -4.05 -2.75
N SER A 89 -2.57 -4.38 -3.51
CA SER A 89 -2.76 -3.85 -4.86
C SER A 89 -2.94 -2.33 -4.85
N GLU A 90 -3.72 -1.80 -3.90
CA GLU A 90 -3.87 -0.36 -3.71
C GLU A 90 -2.53 0.30 -3.36
N ARG A 91 -1.73 -0.35 -2.50
CA ARG A 91 -0.39 0.11 -2.14
C ARG A 91 0.55 0.11 -3.35
N ASN A 92 0.50 -0.90 -4.21
CA ASN A 92 1.29 -0.95 -5.44
C ASN A 92 0.93 0.21 -6.37
N LEU A 93 -0.36 0.42 -6.61
CA LEU A 93 -0.84 1.53 -7.44
C LEU A 93 -0.43 2.90 -6.87
N ARG A 94 -0.49 3.10 -5.55
CA ARG A 94 -0.05 4.34 -4.88
C ARG A 94 1.45 4.62 -4.99
N ARG A 95 2.27 3.64 -5.36
CA ARG A 95 3.72 3.85 -5.61
C ARG A 95 3.99 4.44 -6.99
N LEU A 96 3.03 4.39 -7.91
CA LEU A 96 3.21 4.91 -9.26
C LEU A 96 3.16 6.44 -9.25
N LEU A 97 4.22 7.07 -9.76
CA LEU A 97 4.38 8.54 -9.75
C LEU A 97 3.40 9.31 -10.66
N PHE A 98 2.66 8.59 -11.51
CA PHE A 98 1.68 9.13 -12.44
C PHE A 98 0.23 8.88 -12.01
N LEU A 99 0.01 8.19 -10.89
CA LEU A 99 -1.30 8.06 -10.28
C LEU A 99 -1.37 8.92 -9.03
N GLY A 100 -2.46 9.65 -8.87
CA GLY A 100 -2.74 10.48 -7.72
C GLY A 100 -3.50 9.68 -6.69
N HIS A 101 -4.75 10.06 -6.45
CA HIS A 101 -5.60 9.33 -5.54
C HIS A 101 -6.02 7.98 -6.15
N VAL A 102 -5.88 6.90 -5.37
CA VAL A 102 -6.27 5.54 -5.75
C VAL A 102 -7.15 4.98 -4.67
N ASN A 103 -8.33 4.48 -5.04
CA ASN A 103 -9.24 3.77 -4.16
C ASN A 103 -9.78 2.50 -4.84
N ILE A 104 -9.81 1.40 -4.10
CA ILE A 104 -10.36 0.13 -4.58
C ILE A 104 -11.58 -0.23 -3.74
N TYR A 105 -12.69 -0.52 -4.40
CA TYR A 105 -13.94 -0.93 -3.76
C TYR A 105 -14.42 -2.26 -4.31
N SER A 106 -14.90 -3.14 -3.43
CA SER A 106 -15.59 -4.37 -3.81
C SER A 106 -17.11 -4.17 -3.71
N LYS A 107 -17.85 -4.67 -4.71
CA LYS A 107 -19.31 -4.61 -4.79
C LYS A 107 -19.86 -6.02 -4.98
N PRO A 108 -20.70 -6.53 -4.07
CA PRO A 108 -21.36 -7.82 -4.26
C PRO A 108 -22.26 -7.76 -5.50
N VAL A 109 -22.17 -8.77 -6.37
CA VAL A 109 -23.02 -8.89 -7.58
C VAL A 109 -24.06 -9.99 -7.40
N ALA A 110 -23.63 -11.12 -6.85
CA ALA A 110 -24.46 -12.27 -6.55
C ALA A 110 -23.89 -13.01 -5.32
N PRO A 111 -24.61 -13.95 -4.70
CA PRO A 111 -24.07 -14.74 -3.59
C PRO A 111 -22.79 -15.47 -4.02
N GLY A 112 -21.67 -15.23 -3.33
CA GLY A 112 -20.36 -15.80 -3.68
C GLY A 112 -19.68 -15.14 -4.88
N SER A 113 -20.14 -13.96 -5.33
CA SER A 113 -19.58 -13.25 -6.49
C SER A 113 -19.49 -11.75 -6.26
N VAL A 114 -18.32 -11.19 -6.58
CA VAL A 114 -17.97 -9.79 -6.31
C VAL A 114 -17.35 -9.13 -7.54
N ALA A 115 -17.71 -7.88 -7.79
CA ALA A 115 -17.06 -7.03 -8.78
C ALA A 115 -16.16 -6.02 -8.07
N VAL A 116 -14.97 -5.79 -8.61
CA VAL A 116 -14.01 -4.83 -8.06
C VAL A 116 -14.02 -3.57 -8.93
N ALA A 117 -14.16 -2.41 -8.30
CA ALA A 117 -14.06 -1.11 -8.93
C ALA A 117 -12.80 -0.40 -8.44
N VAL A 118 -11.89 -0.07 -9.37
CA VAL A 118 -10.65 0.65 -9.13
C VAL A 118 -10.82 2.08 -9.64
N LEU A 119 -10.85 3.03 -8.73
CA LEU A 119 -10.94 4.46 -9.00
C LEU A 119 -9.55 5.07 -8.89
N VAL A 120 -9.06 5.65 -9.97
CA VAL A 120 -7.75 6.31 -10.03
C VAL A 120 -7.87 7.74 -10.53
N GLU A 121 -6.98 8.60 -10.06
CA GLU A 121 -6.75 9.93 -10.61
C GLU A 121 -5.43 9.94 -11.41
N ASP A 122 -5.49 10.42 -12.65
CA ASP A 122 -4.34 10.42 -13.55
C ASP A 122 -3.58 11.74 -13.48
N LEU A 123 -2.29 11.69 -13.14
CA LEU A 123 -1.44 12.87 -12.95
C LEU A 123 -0.59 13.17 -14.18
N TYR A 124 -0.23 14.45 -14.34
CA TYR A 124 0.76 14.86 -15.33
C TYR A 124 2.18 14.65 -14.80
N ALA A 125 2.70 13.42 -14.93
CA ALA A 125 4.02 13.05 -14.42
C ALA A 125 5.14 13.32 -15.43
N ARG A 126 5.33 14.60 -15.77
CA ARG A 126 6.46 15.06 -16.59
C ARG A 126 7.17 16.22 -15.91
N THR A 127 8.48 16.22 -15.98
CA THR A 127 9.33 17.22 -15.33
C THR A 127 10.35 17.71 -16.33
N LEU A 128 10.57 19.02 -16.36
CA LEU A 128 11.66 19.67 -17.07
C LEU A 128 12.39 20.55 -16.05
N SER A 129 13.69 20.35 -15.89
CA SER A 129 14.49 21.07 -14.90
C SER A 129 15.81 21.51 -15.51
N PRO A 130 16.22 22.77 -15.33
CA PRO A 130 17.57 23.18 -15.70
C PRO A 130 18.58 22.58 -14.72
N LEU A 131 19.79 22.31 -15.21
CA LEU A 131 20.95 21.92 -14.42
C LEU A 131 22.05 22.97 -14.60
N PHE A 132 22.68 23.36 -13.51
CA PHE A 132 23.84 24.24 -13.48
C PHE A 132 24.85 23.62 -12.52
N SER A 133 26.10 23.57 -12.91
CA SER A 133 27.22 23.07 -12.11
C SER A 133 28.45 23.87 -12.49
N GLY A 134 29.36 24.13 -11.57
CA GLY A 134 30.57 24.86 -11.89
C GLY A 134 31.41 25.11 -10.66
N ASP A 135 32.64 25.52 -10.90
CA ASP A 135 33.61 25.96 -9.90
C ASP A 135 34.18 27.33 -10.28
N ASP A 136 35.35 27.69 -9.76
CA ASP A 136 35.94 29.01 -9.98
C ASP A 136 36.42 29.22 -11.44
N GLU A 137 36.60 28.14 -12.22
CA GLU A 137 37.21 28.18 -13.56
C GLU A 137 36.30 27.62 -14.66
N GLU A 138 35.36 26.73 -14.35
CA GLU A 138 34.47 26.09 -15.33
C GLU A 138 32.99 26.22 -14.94
N VAL A 139 32.12 26.47 -15.93
CA VAL A 139 30.67 26.45 -15.74
C VAL A 139 29.99 25.55 -16.76
N SER A 140 29.33 24.51 -16.26
CA SER A 140 28.47 23.62 -17.03
C SER A 140 27.00 24.01 -16.85
N TYR A 141 26.25 24.00 -17.93
CA TYR A 141 24.81 24.19 -17.91
C TYR A 141 24.10 23.11 -18.72
N GLY A 142 22.84 22.87 -18.40
CA GLY A 142 22.08 21.82 -19.05
C GLY A 142 20.62 21.80 -18.66
N ALA A 143 19.94 20.76 -19.11
CA ALA A 143 18.56 20.50 -18.77
C ALA A 143 18.31 18.99 -18.70
N VAL A 144 17.45 18.59 -17.77
CA VAL A 144 16.91 17.24 -17.68
C VAL A 144 15.41 17.29 -17.92
N ALA A 145 14.92 16.42 -18.81
CA ALA A 145 13.51 16.15 -19.02
C ALA A 145 13.22 14.71 -18.62
N VAL A 146 12.16 14.50 -17.83
CA VAL A 146 11.71 13.17 -17.39
C VAL A 146 10.22 13.03 -17.67
N ASP A 147 9.82 11.91 -18.28
CA ASP A 147 8.42 11.48 -18.40
C ASP A 147 8.30 10.13 -17.68
N TYR A 148 7.49 10.06 -16.63
CA TYR A 148 7.29 8.84 -15.83
C TYR A 148 6.22 7.91 -16.42
N ASN A 149 5.46 8.37 -17.41
CA ASN A 149 4.36 7.61 -18.02
C ASN A 149 4.39 7.75 -19.54
N LEU A 150 5.52 7.37 -20.14
CA LEU A 150 5.77 7.51 -21.57
C LEU A 150 4.63 6.88 -22.38
N LEU A 151 3.86 7.73 -23.05
CA LEU A 151 2.70 7.35 -23.87
C LEU A 151 1.65 6.52 -23.09
N GLY A 152 1.50 6.74 -21.79
CA GLY A 152 0.51 6.04 -20.97
C GLY A 152 0.86 4.60 -20.62
N ARG A 153 2.10 4.14 -20.89
CA ARG A 153 2.53 2.74 -20.73
C ARG A 153 3.19 2.42 -19.38
N GLY A 154 3.27 3.40 -18.48
CA GLY A 154 3.99 3.26 -17.21
C GLY A 154 5.47 2.92 -17.42
N ARG A 155 6.11 3.59 -18.39
CA ARG A 155 7.55 3.50 -18.65
C ARG A 155 8.19 4.87 -18.44
N THR A 156 9.37 4.90 -17.84
CA THR A 156 10.11 6.14 -17.62
C THR A 156 11.02 6.44 -18.80
N ALA A 157 10.90 7.63 -19.38
CA ALA A 157 11.88 8.20 -20.30
C ALA A 157 12.61 9.35 -19.61
N ARG A 158 13.92 9.41 -19.79
CA ARG A 158 14.75 10.52 -19.32
C ARG A 158 15.65 10.97 -20.47
N LEU A 159 15.68 12.27 -20.68
CA LEU A 159 16.57 12.94 -21.61
C LEU A 159 17.36 13.97 -20.82
N THR A 160 18.66 14.04 -21.08
CA THR A 160 19.53 15.00 -20.44
C THR A 160 20.44 15.61 -21.50
N ALA A 161 20.58 16.93 -21.48
CA ALA A 161 21.46 17.70 -22.34
C ALA A 161 22.32 18.60 -21.47
N PHE A 162 23.61 18.68 -21.78
CA PHE A 162 24.59 19.49 -21.07
C PHE A 162 25.54 20.12 -22.08
N ASP A 163 26.09 21.26 -21.73
CA ASP A 163 27.13 21.98 -22.46
C ASP A 163 28.12 22.56 -21.43
N ASP A 164 29.42 22.49 -21.76
CA ASP A 164 30.52 22.95 -20.93
C ASP A 164 31.10 24.23 -21.55
N ALA A 165 31.17 25.32 -20.77
CA ALA A 165 31.55 26.66 -21.23
C ALA A 165 32.77 27.22 -20.49
#